data_AF-A0A090RYW8-F1
#
_entry.id   AF-A0A090RYW8-F1
#
_cell.length_a   1.000
_cell.length_b   1.000
_cell.length_c   1.000
_cell.angle_alpha   90.00
_cell.angle_beta   90.00
_cell.angle_gamma   90.00
#
_symmetry.space_group_name_H-M   'P 1'
#
loop_
_entity.id
_entity.type
_entity.pdbx_description
1 polymer ?
#
loop_
_entity_poly.entity_id
_entity_poly.type
_entity_poly.pdbx_seq_one_letter_code
_entity_poly.pdbx_strand_id
1 'polypeptide(L)' 'MPSPSAATLYRLKHLVAAEGYDIGIGTDGDADRLGIIDEQGNFIHPNEVLLLLYYYLLEYKGWKGSVFVTSLPLTS' A
#
# COMPACT_ATOMS: atom_id res chain seq x y z
N MET A 1 -3.56 -21.09 -9.07
CA MET A 1 -4.05 -19.75 -9.44
C MET A 1 -2.85 -18.81 -9.44
N PRO A 2 -2.69 -17.88 -10.39
CA PRO A 2 -1.58 -16.94 -10.34
C PRO A 2 -1.91 -15.89 -9.28
N SER A 3 -1.45 -16.14 -8.06
CA SER A 3 -1.25 -15.07 -7.08
C SER A 3 -0.16 -14.13 -7.65
N PRO A 4 -0.18 -12.82 -7.35
CA PRO A 4 0.99 -11.95 -7.43
C PRO A 4 1.99 -12.48 -6.43
N SER A 5 2.71 -13.52 -6.86
CA SER A 5 3.95 -13.89 -6.25
C SER A 5 4.88 -12.69 -6.37
N ALA A 6 5.84 -12.56 -5.47
CA ALA A 6 6.77 -11.43 -5.35
C ALA A 6 7.34 -10.86 -6.67
N ALA A 7 7.33 -11.63 -7.77
CA ALA A 7 7.61 -11.19 -9.13
C ALA A 7 6.77 -9.99 -9.62
N THR A 8 5.47 -9.92 -9.34
CA THR A 8 4.63 -8.79 -9.82
C THR A 8 4.97 -7.50 -9.08
N LEU A 9 5.17 -7.58 -7.76
CA LEU A 9 5.64 -6.46 -6.95
C LEU A 9 7.05 -6.02 -7.35
N TYR A 10 7.93 -6.98 -7.65
CA TYR A 10 9.28 -6.69 -8.14
C TYR A 10 9.27 -5.94 -9.49
N ARG A 11 8.38 -6.33 -10.40
CA ARG A 11 8.19 -5.65 -11.68
C ARG A 11 7.64 -4.23 -11.50
N LEU A 12 6.63 -4.07 -10.64
CA LEU A 12 6.08 -2.74 -10.34
C LEU A 12 7.14 -1.83 -9.73
N LYS A 13 7.93 -2.34 -8.78
CA LYS A 13 9.06 -1.62 -8.16
C LYS A 13 10.05 -1.11 -9.21
N HIS A 14 10.47 -1.98 -10.13
CA HIS A 14 11.41 -1.60 -11.17
C HIS A 14 10.84 -0.56 -12.13
N LEU A 15 9.56 -0.69 -12.51
CA LEU A 15 8.91 0.28 -13.41
C LEU A 15 8.85 1.67 -12.80
N VAL A 16 8.45 1.77 -11.52
CA VAL A 16 8.36 3.07 -10.82
C VAL A 16 9.71 3.77 -10.77
N ALA A 17 10.74 3.07 -10.30
CA ALA A 17 12.07 3.65 -10.17
C ALA A 17 12.78 3.90 -11.53
N ALA A 18 12.56 3.04 -12.54
CA ALA A 18 13.24 3.15 -13.83
C ALA A 18 12.60 4.19 -14.76
N GLU A 19 11.28 4.37 -14.70
CA GLU A 19 10.57 5.35 -15.53
C GLU A 19 10.29 6.67 -14.80
N GLY A 20 10.66 6.77 -13.52
CA GLY A 20 10.56 8.01 -12.73
C GLY A 20 9.13 8.38 -12.37
N TYR A 21 8.29 7.38 -12.07
CA TYR A 21 6.93 7.62 -11.59
C TYR A 21 6.92 8.03 -10.11
N ASP A 22 6.02 8.92 -9.72
CA ASP A 22 5.93 9.39 -8.32
C ASP A 22 5.37 8.32 -7.37
N ILE A 23 4.43 7.49 -7.86
CA ILE A 23 3.74 6.45 -7.08
C ILE A 23 3.37 5.25 -7.97
N GLY A 24 3.61 4.03 -7.49
CA GLY A 24 3.08 2.79 -8.05
C GLY A 24 2.02 2.15 -7.16
N ILE A 25 0.90 1.70 -7.74
CA ILE A 25 -0.16 0.97 -7.01
C ILE A 25 -0.37 -0.38 -7.69
N GLY A 26 -0.31 -1.45 -6.92
CA GLY A 26 -0.58 -2.82 -7.37
C GLY A 26 -1.62 -3.50 -6.50
N THR A 27 -2.55 -4.23 -7.13
CA THR A 27 -3.59 -5.01 -6.44
C THR A 27 -3.42 -6.49 -6.74
N ASP A 28 -3.69 -7.36 -5.76
CA ASP A 28 -3.81 -8.80 -5.96
C ASP A 28 -5.13 -9.13 -6.70
N GLY A 29 -5.23 -10.30 -7.33
CA GLY A 29 -6.35 -10.75 -8.16
C GLY A 29 -7.67 -10.94 -7.40
N ASP A 30 -7.65 -10.95 -6.06
CA ASP A 30 -8.85 -10.87 -5.20
C ASP A 30 -9.14 -9.45 -4.69
N ALA A 31 -8.28 -8.47 -5.02
CA ALA A 31 -8.31 -7.08 -4.55
C ALA A 31 -8.20 -6.89 -3.02
N ASP A 32 -7.92 -7.96 -2.25
CA ASP A 32 -7.81 -7.90 -0.79
C ASP A 32 -6.43 -7.40 -0.34
N ARG A 33 -5.45 -7.34 -1.26
CA ARG A 33 -4.09 -6.87 -1.00
C ARG A 33 -3.74 -5.73 -1.94
N LEU A 34 -3.54 -4.55 -1.36
CA LEU A 34 -3.06 -3.35 -2.03
C LEU A 34 -1.62 -3.08 -1.61
N GLY A 35 -0.72 -3.00 -2.58
CA GLY A 35 0.67 -2.61 -2.41
C GLY A 35 0.92 -1.25 -3.03
N ILE A 36 1.50 -0.32 -2.26
CA ILE A 36 1.94 0.98 -2.77
C ILE A 36 3.46 1.01 -2.77
N ILE A 37 4.02 1.58 -3.83
CA ILE A 37 5.44 1.78 -4.02
C ILE A 37 5.72 3.27 -4.20
N ASP A 38 6.70 3.80 -3.47
CA ASP A 38 7.16 5.19 -3.64
C ASP A 38 8.06 5.36 -4.89
N GLU A 39 8.39 6.60 -5.21
CA GLU A 39 9.27 6.99 -6.33
C GLU A 39 10.65 6.29 -6.31
N GLN A 40 11.12 5.87 -5.14
CA GLN A 40 12.41 5.19 -4.94
C GLN A 40 12.28 3.65 -5.07
N GLY A 41 11.07 3.15 -5.28
CA GLY A 41 10.80 1.73 -5.36
C GLY A 41 10.62 1.05 -3.98
N ASN A 42 10.46 1.79 -2.90
CA ASN A 42 10.22 1.22 -1.58
C ASN A 42 8.75 0.84 -1.42
N PHE A 43 8.51 -0.29 -0.76
CA PHE A 43 7.16 -0.71 -0.44
C PHE A 43 6.65 0.07 0.76
N ILE A 44 5.51 0.75 0.60
CA ILE A 44 4.82 1.46 1.68
C ILE A 44 3.94 0.48 2.42
N HIS A 45 4.10 0.41 3.74
CA HIS A 45 3.33 -0.52 4.56
C HIS A 45 1.84 -0.12 4.55
N PRO A 46 0.88 -1.08 4.44
CA PRO A 46 -0.54 -0.78 4.39
C PRO A 46 -1.06 0.11 5.53
N ASN A 47 -0.47 0.00 6.72
CA ASN A 47 -0.82 0.85 7.87
C ASN A 47 -0.51 2.33 7.63
N GLU A 48 0.55 2.66 6.89
CA GLU A 48 0.89 4.05 6.54
C GLU A 48 -0.12 4.62 5.54
N VAL A 49 -0.53 3.81 4.57
CA VAL A 49 -1.60 4.14 3.62
C VAL A 49 -2.91 4.38 4.36
N LEU A 50 -3.24 3.52 5.34
CA LEU A 50 -4.44 3.65 6.15
C LEU A 50 -4.39 4.91 7.01
N LEU A 51 -3.23 5.29 7.54
CA LEU A 51 -3.04 6.53 8.30
C LEU A 51 -3.24 7.77 7.41
N LEU A 52 -2.68 7.77 6.19
CA LEU A 52 -2.89 8.83 5.19
C LEU A 52 -4.36 8.97 4.81
N LEU A 53 -5.04 7.84 4.57
CA LEU A 53 -6.47 7.81 4.29
C LEU A 53 -7.29 8.33 5.46
N TYR A 54 -6.95 7.92 6.69
CA TYR A 54 -7.63 8.41 7.89
C TYR A 54 -7.45 9.92 8.07
N TYR A 55 -6.23 10.44 7.88
CA TYR A 55 -5.96 11.87 7.89
C TYR A 55 -6.82 12.61 6.85
N TYR A 56 -6.92 12.08 5.63
CA TYR A 56 -7.77 12.65 4.59
C TYR A 56 -9.26 12.69 5.00
N LEU A 57 -9.77 11.60 5.59
CA LEU A 57 -11.16 11.51 6.05
C LEU A 57 -11.44 12.49 7.21
N LEU A 58 -10.50 12.66 8.13
CA LEU A 58 -10.62 13.62 9.23
C LEU A 58 -10.57 15.07 8.72
N GLU A 59 -9.50 15.43 8.00
CA GLU A 59 -9.17 16.82 7.66
C GLU A 59 -10.05 17.38 6.54
N TYR A 60 -10.34 16.57 5.52
CA TYR A 60 -11.02 17.05 4.31
C TYR A 60 -12.48 16.61 4.22
N LYS A 61 -12.86 15.48 4.84
CA LYS A 61 -14.26 15.00 4.85
C LYS A 61 -14.99 15.32 6.15
N GLY A 62 -14.28 15.78 7.19
CA GLY A 62 -14.86 16.09 8.49
C GLY A 62 -15.50 14.88 9.18
N TRP A 63 -15.17 13.66 8.73
CA TRP A 63 -15.67 12.44 9.34
C TRP A 63 -15.03 12.26 10.71
N LYS A 64 -15.82 11.84 11.70
CA LYS A 64 -15.33 11.57 13.06
C LYS A 64 -15.73 10.15 13.43
N GLY A 65 -14.75 9.31 13.74
CA GLY A 65 -14.97 7.90 14.08
C GLY A 65 -13.66 7.20 14.40
N SER A 66 -13.73 6.06 15.09
CA SER A 66 -12.56 5.27 15.49
C SER A 66 -12.05 4.42 14.33
N VAL A 67 -10.73 4.41 14.10
CA VAL A 67 -10.05 3.47 13.20
C VAL A 67 -9.42 2.36 14.03
N PHE A 68 -9.62 1.12 13.61
CA PHE A 68 -8.98 -0.06 14.20
C PHE A 68 -7.93 -0.57 13.23
N VAL A 69 -6.67 -0.62 13.69
CA VAL A 69 -5.55 -1.24 12.97
C VAL A 69 -5.12 -2.45 13.77
N THR A 70 -5.05 -3.62 13.13
CA THR A 70 -4.53 -4.83 13.77
C THR A 70 -3.11 -5.08 13.29
N SER A 71 -2.18 -5.27 14.22
CA SER A 71 -0.84 -5.77 13.93
C SER A 71 -0.81 -7.26 14.26
N LEU A 72 -0.43 -8.11 13.30
CA LEU A 72 -0.13 -9.51 13.61
C LEU A 72 1.04 -9.54 14.61
N PRO A 73 0.94 -10.30 15.72
CA PRO A 73 2.06 -10.48 16.61
C PRO A 73 3.21 -11.13 15.83
N LEU A 74 4.39 -10.52 15.89
CA LEU A 74 5.62 -11.15 15.42
C LEU A 74 5.86 -12.37 16.31
N THR A 75 5.44 -13.55 15.86
CA THR A 75 5.92 -14.81 16.44
C THR A 75 7.39 -14.95 16.07
N SER A 76 8.23 -14.82 17.10
CA SER A 76 9.67 -15.10 17.12
C SER A 76 10.01 -16.53 16.71
#